data_AF-A0A970H2K1-F1
#
_entry.id   AF-A0A970H2K1-F1
#
_cell.length_a   1.000
_cell.length_b   1.000
_cell.length_c   1.000
_cell.angle_alpha   90.00
_cell.angle_beta   90.00
_cell.angle_gamma   90.00
#
_symmetry.space_group_name_H-M   'P 1'
#
loop_
_entity.id
_entity.type
_entity.pdbx_description
1 polymer ?
#
loop_
_entity_poly.entity_id
_entity_poly.type
_entity_poly.pdbx_seq_one_letter_code
_entity_poly.pdbx_strand_id
1 'polypeptide(L)'
;MEQIVDNIETINNFEQVDIPKVFEIYNDYVIDRDKDKLKARISDIEINRQPDNCTDCRKCMEKCPQSIDIPNMLSTILALVK
;
A
#
# COMPACT_ATOMS: atom_id res chain seq x y z
N MET A 1 33.53 0.43 -2.63
CA MET A 1 32.68 0.71 -3.80
C MET A 1 31.45 -0.20 -3.82
N GLU A 2 31.55 -1.49 -3.42
CA GLU A 2 30.39 -2.39 -3.28
C GLU A 2 29.26 -1.84 -2.40
N GLN A 3 29.55 -1.36 -1.18
CA GLN A 3 28.51 -0.84 -0.28
C GLN A 3 27.73 0.37 -0.85
N ILE A 4 28.34 1.16 -1.74
CA ILE A 4 27.65 2.29 -2.39
C ILE A 4 26.71 1.77 -3.48
N VAL A 5 27.08 0.70 -4.18
CA VAL A 5 26.26 0.06 -5.21
C VAL A 5 25.03 -0.58 -4.57
N ASP A 6 25.18 -1.33 -3.47
CA ASP A 6 24.05 -1.94 -2.74
C ASP A 6 23.03 -0.90 -2.26
N ASN A 7 23.50 0.25 -1.77
CA ASN A 7 22.65 1.35 -1.33
C ASN A 7 21.89 1.99 -2.50
N ILE A 8 22.53 2.15 -3.66
CA ILE A 8 21.88 2.70 -4.87
C ILE A 8 20.84 1.71 -5.41
N GLU A 9 21.14 0.42 -5.44
CA GLU A 9 20.19 -0.62 -5.85
C GLU A 9 18.97 -0.66 -4.93
N THR A 10 19.17 -0.54 -3.60
CA THR A 10 18.08 -0.50 -2.62
C THR A 10 17.18 0.73 -2.79
N ILE A 11 17.75 1.91 -3.09
CA ILE A 11 16.98 3.14 -3.33
C ILE A 11 16.18 3.04 -4.64
N ASN A 12 16.78 2.44 -5.68
CA ASN A 12 16.14 2.30 -6.99
C ASN A 12 15.07 1.20 -7.01
N ASN A 13 15.16 0.23 -6.10
CA ASN A 13 14.19 -0.86 -5.94
C ASN A 13 13.14 -0.58 -4.84
N PHE A 14 12.94 0.69 -4.46
CA PHE A 14 11.84 1.04 -3.54
C PHE A 14 10.51 0.82 -4.26
N GLU A 15 9.90 -0.35 -4.00
CA GLU A 15 8.65 -0.74 -4.63
C GLU A 15 7.48 0.10 -4.10
N GLN A 16 6.54 0.45 -4.99
CA GLN A 16 5.34 1.19 -4.60
C GLN A 16 4.30 0.26 -3.97
N VAL A 17 3.49 0.82 -3.07
CA VAL A 17 2.31 0.17 -2.49
C VAL A 17 1.48 -0.53 -3.57
N ASP A 18 1.07 -1.78 -3.32
CA ASP A 18 0.15 -2.50 -4.18
C ASP A 18 -1.28 -1.98 -3.97
N ILE A 19 -1.56 -0.80 -4.54
CA ILE A 19 -2.86 -0.12 -4.42
C ILE A 19 -4.01 -1.03 -4.87
N PRO A 20 -3.96 -1.73 -6.03
CA PRO A 20 -5.01 -2.66 -6.42
C PRO A 20 -5.26 -3.76 -5.39
N LYS A 21 -4.20 -4.41 -4.87
CA LYS A 21 -4.36 -5.49 -3.89
C LYS A 21 -4.92 -4.99 -2.56
N VAL A 22 -4.43 -3.85 -2.08
CA VAL A 22 -4.95 -3.23 -0.85
C VAL A 22 -6.44 -2.89 -1.00
N PHE A 23 -6.85 -2.37 -2.16
CA PHE A 23 -8.24 -2.02 -2.42
C PHE A 23 -9.13 -3.25 -2.59
N GLU A 24 -8.63 -4.33 -3.20
CA GLU A 24 -9.32 -5.65 -3.23
C GLU A 24 -9.62 -6.12 -1.80
N ILE A 25 -8.61 -6.12 -0.92
CA ILE A 25 -8.78 -6.55 0.46
C ILE A 25 -9.75 -5.64 1.22
N TYR A 26 -9.68 -4.32 0.99
CA TYR A 26 -10.61 -3.38 1.59
C TYR A 26 -12.05 -3.56 1.11
N ASN A 27 -12.25 -3.86 -0.18
CA ASN A 27 -13.57 -4.16 -0.72
C ASN A 27 -14.20 -5.37 -0.04
N ASP A 28 -13.42 -6.43 0.18
CA ASP A 28 -13.88 -7.61 0.91
C ASP A 28 -14.27 -7.26 2.35
N TYR A 29 -13.45 -6.44 3.04
CA TYR A 29 -13.77 -5.94 4.38
C TYR A 29 -15.05 -5.10 4.42
N VAL A 30 -15.34 -4.30 3.39
CA VAL A 30 -16.58 -3.51 3.33
C VAL A 30 -17.82 -4.41 3.27
N ILE A 31 -17.68 -5.62 2.70
CA ILE A 31 -18.75 -6.62 2.59
C ILE A 31 -18.90 -7.40 3.90
N ASP A 32 -17.82 -8.01 4.40
CA ASP A 32 -17.88 -8.95 5.52
C ASP A 32 -17.68 -8.31 6.91
N ARG A 33 -17.09 -7.11 6.96
CA ARG A 33 -16.71 -6.37 8.18
C ARG A 33 -15.77 -7.13 9.11
N ASP A 34 -15.06 -8.13 8.57
CA ASP A 34 -14.11 -8.94 9.32
C ASP A 34 -12.74 -8.24 9.38
N LYS A 35 -12.47 -7.60 10.51
CA LYS A 35 -11.20 -6.89 10.75
C LYS A 35 -10.02 -7.84 10.89
N ASP A 36 -10.22 -9.04 11.41
CA ASP A 36 -9.12 -9.99 11.62
C ASP A 36 -8.63 -10.52 10.28
N LYS A 37 -9.58 -10.84 9.38
CA LYS A 37 -9.29 -11.19 7.99
C LYS A 37 -8.65 -10.04 7.20
N LEU A 38 -9.11 -8.80 7.41
CA LEU A 38 -8.47 -7.60 6.84
C LEU A 38 -7.00 -7.51 7.27
N LYS A 39 -6.72 -7.60 8.57
CA LYS A 39 -5.36 -7.53 9.13
C LYS A 39 -4.47 -8.64 8.61
N ALA A 40 -4.96 -9.88 8.60
CA ALA A 40 -4.22 -11.04 8.09
C ALA A 40 -3.83 -10.83 6.62
N ARG A 41 -4.80 -10.49 5.76
CA ARG A 41 -4.54 -10.34 4.32
C ARG A 41 -3.64 -9.15 3.97
N ILE A 42 -3.72 -8.06 4.72
CA ILE A 42 -2.77 -6.95 4.55
C ILE A 42 -1.36 -7.37 4.96
N SER A 43 -1.23 -8.17 6.03
CA SER A 43 0.07 -8.68 6.50
C SER A 43 0.70 -9.68 5.52
N ASP A 44 -0.11 -10.35 4.70
CA ASP A 44 0.34 -11.27 3.64
C ASP A 44 0.88 -10.55 2.39
N ILE A 45 0.67 -9.24 2.26
CA ILE A 45 1.30 -8.44 1.20
C ILE A 45 2.79 -8.29 1.52
N GLU A 46 3.63 -8.29 0.49
CA GLU A 46 5.06 -8.00 0.60
C GLU A 46 5.30 -6.71 1.41
N ILE A 47 6.25 -6.77 2.35
CA ILE A 47 6.40 -5.75 3.40
C ILE A 47 6.65 -4.33 2.87
N ASN A 48 7.29 -4.19 1.71
CA ASN A 48 7.56 -2.94 0.99
C ASN A 48 6.35 -2.44 0.16
N ARG A 49 5.30 -3.25 0.00
CA ARG A 49 4.12 -2.94 -0.82
C ARG A 49 2.84 -2.79 0.01
N GLN A 50 2.94 -2.85 1.33
CA GLN A 50 1.84 -2.64 2.28
C GLN A 50 1.40 -1.15 2.34
N PRO A 51 0.17 -0.85 2.81
CA PRO A 51 -0.38 0.51 2.81
C PRO A 51 0.42 1.52 3.66
N ASP A 52 1.18 1.06 4.65
CA ASP A 52 2.07 1.87 5.48
C ASP A 52 3.29 2.44 4.73
N ASN A 53 3.63 1.87 3.57
CA ASN A 53 4.68 2.38 2.68
C ASN A 53 4.21 3.56 1.80
N CYS A 54 2.96 4.00 1.95
CA CYS A 54 2.48 5.19 1.26
C CYS A 54 3.19 6.46 1.77
N THR A 55 3.84 7.19 0.87
CA THR A 55 4.56 8.44 1.18
C THR A 55 3.75 9.72 0.94
N ASP A 56 2.46 9.59 0.64
CA ASP A 56 1.57 10.71 0.25
C ASP A 56 2.11 11.55 -0.93
N CYS A 57 2.87 10.92 -1.84
CA CYS A 57 3.46 11.60 -3.00
C CYS A 57 2.45 11.98 -4.10
N ARG A 58 1.19 11.51 -4.00
CA ARG A 58 0.06 11.77 -4.91
C ARG A 58 0.23 11.38 -6.39
N LYS A 59 1.35 10.76 -6.79
CA LYS A 59 1.58 10.27 -8.17
C LYS A 59 0.52 9.30 -8.68
N CYS A 60 -0.11 8.54 -7.78
CA CYS A 60 -1.20 7.63 -8.12
C CYS A 60 -2.48 8.34 -8.56
N MET A 61 -2.71 9.57 -8.08
CA MET A 61 -3.92 10.34 -8.39
C MET A 61 -3.97 10.73 -9.87
N GLU A 62 -2.82 11.12 -10.45
CA GLU A 62 -2.71 11.44 -11.88
C GLU A 62 -3.00 10.25 -12.79
N LYS A 63 -2.77 9.03 -12.29
CA LYS A 63 -2.96 7.78 -13.05
C LYS A 63 -4.34 7.16 -12.84
N CYS A 64 -5.07 7.56 -11.81
CA CYS A 64 -6.34 6.95 -11.46
C CYS A 64 -7.46 7.51 -12.35
N PRO A 65 -8.07 6.70 -13.24
CA PRO A 65 -9.14 7.18 -14.12
C PRO A 65 -10.41 7.60 -13.36
N GLN A 66 -10.56 7.17 -12.10
CA GLN A 66 -11.72 7.44 -11.25
C GLN A 66 -11.49 8.61 -10.30
N SER A 67 -10.34 9.30 -10.36
CA SER A 67 -10.02 10.45 -9.51
C SER A 67 -10.17 10.16 -8.00
N ILE A 68 -9.84 8.93 -7.57
CA ILE A 68 -9.90 8.54 -6.17
C ILE A 68 -8.73 9.21 -5.41
N ASP A 69 -9.01 9.72 -4.22
CA ASP A 69 -7.98 10.13 -3.27
C ASP A 69 -7.32 8.90 -2.63
N ILE A 70 -6.45 8.25 -3.42
CA ILE A 70 -5.78 7.00 -3.04
C ILE A 70 -4.95 7.16 -1.75
N PRO A 71 -4.15 8.22 -1.55
CA PRO A 71 -3.40 8.38 -0.30
C PRO A 71 -4.32 8.44 0.93
N ASN A 72 -5.43 9.18 0.86
CA ASN A 72 -6.38 9.25 1.95
C ASN A 72 -7.06 7.88 2.23
N MET A 73 -7.40 7.15 1.16
CA MET A 73 -7.93 5.79 1.28
C MET A 73 -6.94 4.84 1.95
N LEU A 74 -5.66 4.87 1.55
CA LEU A 74 -4.61 4.05 2.15
C LEU A 74 -4.42 4.39 3.64
N SER A 75 -4.45 5.67 4.00
CA SER A 75 -4.40 6.12 5.40
C SER A 75 -5.58 5.60 6.23
N THR A 76 -6.79 5.62 5.64
CA THR A 76 -7.99 5.07 6.27
C THR A 76 -7.87 3.56 6.51
N ILE A 77 -7.37 2.82 5.52
CA ILE A 77 -7.15 1.37 5.63
C ILE A 77 -6.08 1.07 6.69
N LEU A 78 -4.99 1.84 6.72
CA LEU A 78 -3.94 1.72 7.71
C LEU A 78 -4.48 1.89 9.15
N ALA A 79 -5.40 2.83 9.36
CA ALA A 79 -6.05 3.04 10.65
C ALA A 79 -6.94 1.87 11.09
N LEU A 80 -7.42 1.03 10.16
CA LEU A 80 -8.22 -0.15 10.47
C LEU A 80 -7.38 -1.38 10.86
N VAL A 81 -6.14 -1.45 10.37
CA VAL A 81 -5.25 -2.59 10.62
C VAL A 81 -4.30 -2.39 11.79
N LYS A 82 -4.10 -1.14 12.23
CA LYS A 82 -3.39 -0.82 13.47
C LYS A 82 -4.12 -1.32 14.72
#